data_AF-A0A414SF38-F1
#
_entry.id   AF-A0A414SF38-F1
#
_cell.length_a   1.000
_cell.length_b   1.000
_cell.length_c   1.000
_cell.angle_alpha   90.00
_cell.angle_beta   90.00
_cell.angle_gamma   90.00
#
_symmetry.space_group_name_H-M   'P 1'
#
loop_
_entity.id
_entity.type
_entity.pdbx_description
1 polymer ?
#
loop_
_entity_poly.entity_id
_entity_poly.type
_entity_poly.pdbx_seq_one_letter_code
_entity_poly.pdbx_strand_id
1 'polypeptide(L)'
;MAESIKTTVVENLPENAAPGDADYIITAQKNILKKTKIAQLVNVFKEKLGINTLNTNISNLMQISSDTIKDIDVPASGSVMITFTKFKPKRGYNRVVLAHSFNNSSNGGSNYSGMFIYNTTGATDGIQVFIHNVWSSKGKVNLSLTVAYIQSYFFN
;
A
#
# COMPACT_ATOMS: atom_id res chain seq x y z
N MET A 1 -14.21 65.31 -21.66
CA MET A 1 -14.07 64.25 -22.68
C MET A 1 -14.34 62.93 -21.98
N ALA A 2 -15.51 62.32 -22.19
CA ALA A 2 -15.86 61.08 -21.54
C ALA A 2 -15.22 59.93 -22.33
N GLU A 3 -14.39 59.11 -21.67
CA GLU A 3 -13.87 57.89 -22.28
C GLU A 3 -15.03 56.93 -22.56
N SER A 4 -15.21 56.53 -23.81
CA SER A 4 -16.19 55.51 -24.19
C SER A 4 -15.78 54.18 -23.59
N ILE A 5 -16.70 53.51 -22.87
CA ILE A 5 -16.48 52.15 -22.38
C ILE A 5 -16.34 51.24 -23.61
N LYS A 6 -15.12 50.74 -23.87
CA LYS A 6 -14.89 49.70 -24.88
C LYS A 6 -15.66 48.45 -24.45
N THR A 7 -16.70 48.12 -25.18
CA THR A 7 -17.47 46.88 -25.04
C THR A 7 -16.91 45.87 -26.04
N THR A 8 -16.17 44.89 -25.54
CA THR A 8 -15.77 43.73 -26.34
C THR A 8 -16.80 42.64 -26.10
N VAL A 9 -17.41 42.12 -27.18
CA VAL A 9 -18.30 40.96 -27.10
C VAL A 9 -17.47 39.73 -26.72
N VAL A 10 -17.97 38.87 -25.83
CA VAL A 10 -17.23 37.70 -25.30
C VAL A 10 -16.71 36.80 -26.42
N GLU A 11 -17.48 36.69 -27.51
CA GLU A 11 -17.16 35.91 -28.71
C GLU A 11 -15.89 36.40 -29.45
N ASN A 12 -15.48 37.65 -29.23
CA ASN A 12 -14.28 38.24 -29.83
C ASN A 12 -13.05 38.13 -28.92
N LEU A 13 -13.16 37.47 -27.77
CA LEU A 13 -12.01 37.19 -26.91
C LEU A 13 -11.20 36.05 -27.52
N PRO A 14 -9.86 36.09 -27.45
CA PRO A 14 -9.02 35.00 -27.91
C PRO A 14 -9.34 33.72 -27.11
N GLU A 15 -9.33 32.57 -27.78
CA GLU A 15 -9.37 31.29 -27.10
C GLU A 15 -8.22 31.20 -26.11
N ASN A 16 -8.54 30.82 -24.87
CA ASN A 16 -7.51 30.67 -23.85
C ASN A 16 -6.70 29.40 -24.13
N ALA A 17 -5.40 29.44 -23.88
CA ALA A 17 -4.63 28.21 -23.70
C ALA A 17 -5.24 27.39 -22.54
N ALA A 18 -4.95 26.08 -22.48
CA ALA A 18 -5.43 25.23 -21.39
C ALA A 18 -5.16 25.91 -20.03
N PRO A 19 -6.20 26.17 -19.21
CA PRO A 19 -6.06 26.99 -18.03
C PRO A 19 -5.13 26.35 -17.01
N GLY A 20 -4.19 27.14 -16.49
CA GLY A 20 -3.24 26.75 -15.47
C GLY A 20 -3.74 27.01 -14.04
N ASP A 21 -3.06 26.44 -13.06
CA ASP A 21 -3.41 26.55 -11.64
C ASP A 21 -3.45 27.99 -11.10
N ALA A 22 -2.65 28.88 -11.71
CA ALA A 22 -2.57 30.30 -11.34
C ALA A 22 -3.68 31.15 -11.95
N ASP A 23 -4.43 30.63 -12.92
CA ASP A 23 -5.50 31.35 -13.59
C ASP A 23 -6.73 31.51 -12.69
N TYR A 24 -7.60 32.43 -13.07
CA TYR A 24 -8.80 32.79 -12.31
C TYR A 24 -10.07 32.54 -13.12
N ILE A 25 -11.08 32.03 -12.44
CA ILE A 25 -12.47 32.10 -12.90
C ILE A 25 -13.09 33.35 -12.28
N ILE A 26 -13.72 34.17 -13.12
CA ILE A 26 -14.47 35.34 -12.66
C ILE A 26 -15.95 34.94 -12.60
N THR A 27 -16.56 35.18 -11.44
CA THR A 27 -18.00 35.05 -11.25
C THR A 27 -18.60 36.42 -11.00
N ALA A 28 -19.72 36.72 -11.66
CA ALA A 28 -20.50 37.92 -11.43
C ALA A 28 -21.69 37.57 -10.53
N GLN A 29 -21.80 38.23 -9.38
CA GLN A 29 -22.95 38.12 -8.49
C GLN A 29 -23.50 39.52 -8.21
N LYS A 30 -24.69 39.82 -8.74
CA LYS A 30 -25.27 41.18 -8.72
C LYS A 30 -24.29 42.19 -9.33
N ASN A 31 -23.91 43.22 -8.58
CA ASN A 31 -23.00 44.29 -9.01
C ASN A 31 -21.55 44.05 -8.57
N ILE A 32 -21.18 42.82 -8.18
CA ILE A 32 -19.84 42.48 -7.68
C ILE A 32 -19.22 41.39 -8.57
N LEU A 33 -17.97 41.63 -8.99
CA LEU A 33 -17.12 40.64 -9.63
C LEU A 33 -16.22 39.99 -8.58
N LYS A 34 -16.22 38.66 -8.53
CA LYS A 34 -15.34 37.87 -7.67
C LYS A 34 -14.43 37.01 -8.52
N LYS A 35 -13.17 36.87 -8.10
CA LYS A 35 -12.19 35.97 -8.72
C LYS A 35 -11.92 34.77 -7.79
N THR A 36 -11.84 33.59 -8.37
CA THR A 36 -11.45 32.36 -7.68
C THR A 36 -10.32 31.72 -8.47
N LYS A 37 -9.21 31.37 -7.80
CA LYS A 37 -8.12 30.66 -8.47
C LYS A 37 -8.60 29.26 -8.89
N ILE A 38 -8.19 28.80 -10.06
CA ILE A 38 -8.53 27.46 -10.53
C ILE A 38 -8.02 26.40 -9.55
N ALA A 39 -6.82 26.57 -8.98
CA ALA A 39 -6.30 25.68 -7.93
C ALA A 39 -7.21 25.59 -6.69
N GLN A 40 -7.88 26.68 -6.30
CA GLN A 40 -8.83 26.66 -5.18
C GLN A 40 -10.07 25.83 -5.55
N LEU A 41 -10.59 25.98 -6.76
CA LEU A 41 -11.74 25.22 -7.24
C LEU A 41 -11.42 23.71 -7.37
N VAL A 42 -10.23 23.38 -7.90
CA VAL A 42 -9.74 22.00 -7.97
C VAL A 42 -9.66 21.36 -6.58
N ASN A 43 -9.20 22.10 -5.57
CA ASN A 43 -9.17 21.59 -4.19
C ASN A 43 -10.58 21.32 -3.64
N VAL A 44 -11.54 22.22 -3.89
CA VAL A 44 -12.95 22.01 -3.51
C VAL A 44 -13.50 20.75 -4.19
N PHE A 45 -13.22 20.53 -5.46
CA PHE A 45 -13.66 19.31 -6.15
C PHE A 45 -12.97 18.05 -5.62
N LYS A 46 -11.67 18.07 -5.35
CA LYS A 46 -10.95 16.93 -4.74
C LYS A 46 -11.56 16.54 -3.39
N GLU A 47 -11.98 17.51 -2.59
CA GLU A 47 -12.64 17.29 -1.31
C GLU A 47 -14.07 16.76 -1.49
N LYS A 48 -14.89 17.42 -2.31
CA LYS A 48 -16.31 17.06 -2.53
C LYS A 48 -16.48 15.70 -3.21
N LEU A 49 -15.61 15.38 -4.17
CA LEU A 49 -15.57 14.08 -4.82
C LEU A 49 -14.87 13.02 -3.96
N GLY A 50 -14.34 13.41 -2.78
CA GLY A 50 -13.65 12.50 -1.88
C GLY A 50 -12.40 11.87 -2.48
N ILE A 51 -11.76 12.47 -3.49
CA ILE A 51 -10.60 11.90 -4.18
C ILE A 51 -9.43 11.67 -3.22
N ASN A 52 -9.21 12.60 -2.28
CA ASN A 52 -8.19 12.44 -1.24
C ASN A 52 -8.51 11.25 -0.33
N THR A 53 -9.76 11.13 0.10
CA THR A 53 -10.24 10.01 0.92
C THR A 53 -10.13 8.68 0.16
N LEU A 54 -10.48 8.66 -1.13
CA LEU A 54 -10.37 7.50 -1.99
C LEU A 54 -8.91 7.05 -2.13
N ASN A 55 -7.98 7.96 -2.41
CA ASN A 55 -6.55 7.66 -2.50
C ASN A 55 -6.00 7.06 -1.20
N THR A 56 -6.42 7.61 -0.05
CA THR A 56 -6.07 7.05 1.27
C THR A 56 -6.68 5.66 1.48
N ASN A 57 -7.94 5.45 1.10
CA ASN A 57 -8.63 4.16 1.27
C ASN A 57 -8.01 3.06 0.39
N ILE A 58 -7.70 3.37 -0.87
CA ILE A 58 -7.02 2.45 -1.79
C ILE A 58 -5.65 2.07 -1.24
N SER A 59 -4.89 3.05 -0.74
CA SER A 59 -3.57 2.78 -0.14
C SER A 59 -3.66 1.91 1.12
N ASN A 60 -4.80 1.95 1.82
CA ASN A 60 -5.06 1.17 3.02
C ASN A 60 -5.80 -0.15 2.76
N LEU A 61 -6.10 -0.48 1.51
CA LEU A 61 -6.86 -1.67 1.14
C LEU A 61 -6.07 -2.95 1.41
N MET A 62 -4.82 -2.93 0.95
CA MET A 62 -3.88 -4.03 1.02
C MET A 62 -2.49 -3.49 1.32
N GLN A 63 -1.86 -4.02 2.35
CA GLN A 63 -0.48 -3.67 2.70
C GLN A 63 0.35 -4.94 2.65
N ILE A 64 1.29 -5.01 1.71
CA ILE A 64 2.18 -6.16 1.54
C ILE A 64 3.51 -5.84 2.19
N SER A 65 4.00 -6.76 3.01
CA SER A 65 5.31 -6.63 3.64
C SER A 65 5.98 -7.98 3.72
N SER A 66 7.31 -7.96 3.60
CA SER A 66 8.14 -9.15 3.70
C SER A 66 9.11 -9.01 4.88
N ASP A 67 9.50 -10.16 5.42
CA ASP A 67 10.49 -10.26 6.47
C ASP A 67 11.35 -11.49 6.27
N THR A 68 12.54 -11.50 6.87
CA THR A 68 13.47 -12.64 6.79
C THR A 68 14.13 -12.86 8.13
N ILE A 69 14.01 -14.08 8.63
CA ILE A 69 14.74 -14.56 9.81
C ILE A 69 15.87 -15.45 9.30
N LYS A 70 17.10 -15.14 9.71
CA LYS A 70 18.30 -15.82 9.24
C LYS A 70 18.79 -16.86 10.24
N ASP A 71 19.60 -17.78 9.73
CA ASP A 71 20.39 -18.72 10.54
C ASP A 71 19.57 -19.58 11.51
N ILE A 72 18.38 -20.00 11.10
CA ILE A 72 17.51 -20.87 11.88
C ILE A 72 18.08 -22.28 11.89
N ASP A 73 18.46 -22.77 13.06
CA ASP A 73 18.82 -24.17 13.27
C ASP A 73 17.57 -25.05 13.26
N VAL A 74 17.54 -26.05 12.38
CA VAL A 74 16.51 -27.08 12.33
C VAL A 74 17.13 -28.41 12.74
N PRO A 75 16.61 -29.08 13.80
CA PRO A 75 17.19 -30.31 14.30
C PRO A 75 17.13 -31.44 13.26
N ALA A 76 17.98 -32.45 13.45
CA ALA A 76 17.89 -33.71 12.72
C ALA A 76 16.57 -34.42 13.07
N SER A 77 15.90 -34.98 12.07
CA SER A 77 14.66 -35.75 12.20
C SER A 77 13.60 -35.04 13.06
N GLY A 78 13.49 -33.71 12.93
CA GLY A 78 12.74 -32.90 13.89
C GLY A 78 12.14 -31.63 13.28
N SER A 79 11.35 -30.95 14.09
CA SER A 79 10.62 -29.74 13.71
C SER A 79 11.07 -28.53 14.52
N VAL A 80 10.95 -27.35 13.91
CA VAL A 80 11.06 -26.07 14.60
C VAL A 80 9.87 -25.18 14.24
N MET A 81 9.45 -24.35 15.20
CA MET A 81 8.47 -23.28 14.99
C MET A 81 9.18 -21.94 15.09
N ILE A 82 8.97 -21.09 14.10
CA ILE A 82 9.54 -19.74 14.03
C ILE A 82 8.41 -18.72 13.97
N THR A 83 8.45 -17.70 14.83
CA THR A 83 7.49 -16.61 14.81
C THR A 83 8.06 -15.39 14.12
N PHE A 84 7.42 -14.95 13.03
CA PHE A 84 7.63 -13.64 12.44
C PHE A 84 6.87 -12.58 13.22
N THR A 85 7.54 -11.99 14.20
CA THR A 85 6.95 -10.97 15.10
C THR A 85 6.69 -9.63 14.43
N LYS A 86 7.23 -9.40 13.23
CA LYS A 86 6.88 -8.24 12.40
C LYS A 86 5.39 -8.25 12.00
N PHE A 87 4.79 -9.43 11.85
CA PHE A 87 3.44 -9.58 11.32
C PHE A 87 2.35 -9.72 12.41
N LYS A 88 2.34 -8.81 13.39
CA LYS A 88 1.33 -8.78 14.46
C LYS A 88 -0.08 -8.53 13.92
N PRO A 89 -1.14 -9.00 14.61
CA PRO A 89 -2.52 -8.66 14.25
C PRO A 89 -2.72 -7.14 14.17
N LYS A 90 -3.47 -6.70 13.16
CA LYS A 90 -3.86 -5.29 12.97
C LYS A 90 -5.39 -5.22 12.95
N ARG A 91 -5.96 -4.37 13.79
CA ARG A 91 -7.43 -4.22 13.90
C ARG A 91 -8.03 -3.86 12.53
N GLY A 92 -9.06 -4.60 12.12
CA GLY A 92 -9.76 -4.39 10.85
C GLY A 92 -9.08 -5.02 9.63
N TYR A 93 -8.00 -5.80 9.81
CA TYR A 93 -7.32 -6.48 8.73
C TYR A 93 -7.20 -7.98 8.99
N ASN A 94 -7.41 -8.77 7.94
CA ASN A 94 -6.99 -10.16 7.86
C ASN A 94 -5.52 -10.21 7.42
N ARG A 95 -4.78 -11.19 7.95
CA ARG A 95 -3.40 -11.48 7.54
C ARG A 95 -3.43 -12.68 6.61
N VAL A 96 -2.87 -12.53 5.42
CA VAL A 96 -2.78 -13.60 4.43
C VAL A 96 -1.32 -13.82 4.09
N VAL A 97 -0.83 -15.05 4.28
CA VAL A 97 0.49 -15.45 3.81
C VAL A 97 0.42 -15.60 2.30
N LEU A 98 1.17 -14.77 1.57
CA LEU A 98 1.20 -14.78 0.11
C LEU A 98 2.29 -15.71 -0.43
N ALA A 99 3.45 -15.69 0.22
CA ALA A 99 4.60 -16.45 -0.21
C ALA A 99 5.52 -16.76 0.99
N HIS A 100 6.17 -17.91 0.90
CA HIS A 100 7.27 -18.29 1.79
C HIS A 100 8.43 -18.80 0.94
N SER A 101 9.65 -18.57 1.41
CA SER A 101 10.84 -19.22 0.88
C SER A 101 11.78 -19.53 2.03
N PHE A 102 12.53 -20.61 1.93
CA PHE A 102 13.60 -20.88 2.89
C PHE A 102 14.79 -21.51 2.18
N ASN A 103 15.95 -20.87 2.30
CA ASN A 103 17.16 -21.28 1.60
C ASN A 103 18.19 -21.80 2.62
N ASN A 104 19.17 -22.58 2.16
CA ASN A 104 20.30 -22.98 2.99
C ASN A 104 21.09 -21.73 3.43
N SER A 105 21.28 -21.53 4.74
CA SER A 105 21.96 -20.35 5.26
C SER A 105 23.47 -20.39 5.08
N SER A 106 24.07 -21.58 5.07
CA SER A 106 25.53 -21.74 5.04
C SER A 106 26.17 -21.33 3.73
N ASN A 107 25.44 -21.42 2.62
CA ASN A 107 25.96 -21.12 1.28
C ASN A 107 24.98 -20.30 0.42
N GLY A 108 23.82 -19.91 0.96
CA GLY A 108 22.80 -19.15 0.22
C GLY A 108 22.19 -19.90 -0.96
N GLY A 109 22.50 -21.19 -1.10
CA GLY A 109 22.11 -22.03 -2.23
C GLY A 109 20.71 -22.62 -2.09
N SER A 110 20.40 -23.54 -3.00
CA SER A 110 19.11 -24.25 -3.05
C SER A 110 18.74 -24.90 -1.73
N ASN A 111 17.43 -25.03 -1.52
CA ASN A 111 16.83 -25.61 -0.32
C ASN A 111 17.34 -27.03 -0.08
N TYR A 112 17.40 -27.44 1.18
CA TYR A 112 17.61 -28.83 1.54
C TYR A 112 16.44 -29.68 1.04
N SER A 113 16.71 -30.73 0.24
CA SER A 113 15.65 -31.57 -0.35
C SER A 113 14.85 -32.40 0.67
N GLY A 114 15.31 -32.49 1.92
CA GLY A 114 14.61 -33.13 3.05
C GLY A 114 13.98 -32.16 4.06
N MET A 115 13.92 -30.86 3.76
CA MET A 115 13.29 -29.87 4.64
C MET A 115 12.12 -29.18 3.95
N PHE A 116 11.05 -28.97 4.69
CA PHE A 116 9.84 -28.33 4.16
C PHE A 116 9.07 -27.57 5.24
N ILE A 117 8.38 -26.52 4.81
CA ILE A 117 7.36 -25.85 5.61
C ILE A 117 6.09 -26.69 5.50
N TYR A 118 5.54 -27.13 6.63
CA TYR A 118 4.32 -27.95 6.64
C TYR A 118 3.10 -27.21 7.18
N ASN A 119 3.30 -26.06 7.83
CA ASN A 119 2.19 -25.25 8.31
C ASN A 119 2.60 -23.77 8.48
N THR A 120 1.61 -22.89 8.35
CA THR A 120 1.70 -21.49 8.78
C THR A 120 0.42 -21.12 9.52
N THR A 121 0.54 -20.49 10.68
CA THR A 121 -0.62 -20.12 11.50
C THR A 121 -0.51 -18.68 11.99
N GLY A 122 -1.65 -17.99 12.04
CA GLY A 122 -1.72 -16.67 12.66
C GLY A 122 -1.73 -16.79 14.18
N ALA A 123 -0.78 -16.14 14.86
CA ALA A 123 -0.70 -16.06 16.31
C ALA A 123 -0.93 -14.61 16.79
N THR A 124 -1.00 -14.40 18.11
CA THR A 124 -1.19 -13.08 18.74
C THR A 124 0.04 -12.18 18.60
N ASP A 125 1.22 -12.78 18.53
CA ASP A 125 2.52 -12.13 18.49
C ASP A 125 3.13 -12.05 17.09
N GLY A 126 2.55 -12.73 16.09
CA GLY A 126 3.05 -12.74 14.72
C GLY A 126 2.39 -13.81 13.85
N ILE A 127 3.12 -14.26 12.83
CA ILE A 127 2.80 -15.49 12.08
C ILE A 127 3.82 -16.55 12.44
N GLN A 128 3.34 -17.72 12.84
CA GLN A 128 4.15 -18.89 13.12
C GLN A 128 4.32 -19.70 11.84
N VAL A 129 5.55 -20.12 11.57
CA VAL A 129 5.91 -20.99 10.46
C VAL A 129 6.58 -22.23 11.03
N PHE A 130 6.12 -23.40 10.58
CA PHE A 130 6.61 -24.67 11.06
C PHE A 130 7.41 -25.36 9.97
N ILE A 131 8.67 -25.66 10.28
CA ILE A 131 9.60 -26.34 9.38
C ILE A 131 9.87 -27.73 9.96
N HIS A 132 9.86 -28.75 9.11
CA HIS A 132 10.27 -30.10 9.44
C HIS A 132 11.50 -30.50 8.61
N ASN A 133 12.39 -31.26 9.23
CA ASN A 133 13.56 -31.86 8.61
C ASN A 133 13.50 -33.39 8.78
N VAL A 134 13.43 -34.12 7.66
CA VAL A 134 13.39 -35.59 7.67
C VAL A 134 14.76 -36.24 7.68
N TRP A 135 15.84 -35.46 7.54
CA TRP A 135 17.20 -36.00 7.53
C TRP A 135 17.76 -36.19 8.92
N SER A 136 18.67 -37.15 9.04
CA SER A 136 19.44 -37.42 10.25
C SER A 136 20.51 -36.37 10.56
N SER A 137 20.76 -35.42 9.64
CA SER A 137 21.63 -34.27 9.86
C SER A 137 20.82 -33.02 10.19
N LYS A 138 21.39 -32.13 11.01
CA LYS A 138 20.82 -30.80 11.26
C LYS A 138 20.96 -29.93 10.00
N GLY A 139 20.03 -29.00 9.82
CA GLY A 139 20.09 -27.99 8.76
C GLY A 139 20.09 -26.58 9.35
N LYS A 140 20.63 -25.62 8.60
CA LYS A 140 20.51 -24.19 8.94
C LYS A 140 19.90 -23.42 7.78
N VAL A 141 18.82 -22.68 8.02
CA VAL A 141 18.05 -22.03 6.95
C VAL A 141 17.82 -20.55 7.20
N ASN A 142 17.72 -19.80 6.11
CA ASN A 142 17.16 -18.45 6.09
C ASN A 142 15.72 -18.56 5.63
N LEU A 143 14.76 -18.10 6.43
CA LEU A 143 13.33 -18.18 6.13
C LEU A 143 12.81 -16.76 5.83
N SER A 144 12.17 -16.59 4.68
CA SER A 144 11.49 -15.37 4.28
C SER A 144 9.98 -15.61 4.18
N LEU A 145 9.21 -14.63 4.63
CA LEU A 145 7.75 -14.66 4.58
C LEU A 145 7.23 -13.33 4.04
N THR A 146 6.28 -13.41 3.11
CA THR A 146 5.55 -12.25 2.59
C THR A 146 4.10 -12.34 3.00
N VAL A 147 3.60 -11.27 3.62
CA VAL A 147 2.28 -11.21 4.22
C VAL A 147 1.54 -9.98 3.70
N ALA A 148 0.29 -10.19 3.30
CA ALA A 148 -0.66 -9.12 3.04
C ALA A 148 -1.56 -8.89 4.26
N TYR A 149 -1.70 -7.64 4.65
CA TYR A 149 -2.81 -7.16 5.47
C TYR A 149 -3.90 -6.68 4.53
N ILE A 150 -5.02 -7.38 4.51
CA ILE A 150 -6.16 -7.07 3.67
C ILE A 150 -7.32 -6.68 4.57
N GLN A 151 -7.99 -5.57 4.27
CA GLN A 151 -9.15 -5.11 5.04
C GLN A 151 -10.20 -6.22 5.21
N SER A 152 -10.67 -6.44 6.43
CA SER A 152 -11.51 -7.60 6.75
C SER A 152 -12.82 -7.63 5.99
N TYR A 153 -13.37 -6.47 5.62
CA TYR A 153 -14.63 -6.39 4.86
C TYR A 153 -14.53 -6.90 3.41
N PHE A 154 -13.34 -7.25 2.91
CA PHE A 154 -13.19 -7.94 1.61
C PHE A 154 -13.52 -9.43 1.64
N PHE A 155 -13.64 -10.02 2.84
CA PHE A 155 -13.86 -11.46 3.01
C PHE A 155 -15.28 -11.79 3.50
N ASN A 156 -16.12 -10.76 3.66
CA ASN A 156 -17.54 -10.89 3.97
C ASN A 156 -18.36 -10.70 2.70
#